data_AF-A0A4Y2T2Z0-F1
#
_entry.id   AF-A0A4Y2T2Z0-F1
#
_cell.length_a   1.000
_cell.length_b   1.000
_cell.length_c   1.000
_cell.angle_alpha   90.00
_cell.angle_beta   90.00
_cell.angle_gamma   90.00
#
_symmetry.space_group_name_H-M   'P 1'
#
loop_
_entity.id
_entity.type
_entity.pdbx_description
1 polymer ?
#
loop_
_entity_poly.entity_id
_entity_poly.type
_entity_poly.pdbx_seq_one_letter_code
_entity_poly.pdbx_strand_id
1 'polypeptide(L)'
;MDSLPKHMVHLRDGLFTLVNSFLKETRVHILIYTTDDDGVSLKREVWRSLLITLRNFPSREDSDAVYVIKKNVCIFNNTVYSEKGVTIQRLFQRKESGYKLVTEKVLLKGDQITRLCTSYSHIFEHVKTSLLTYTLGERIRNEIKKIS
;
A
#
# COMPACT_ATOMS: atom_id res chain seq x y z
N MET A 1 -14.10 20.41 8.96
CA MET A 1 -13.70 19.11 8.38
C MET A 1 -12.43 19.36 7.63
N ASP A 2 -11.29 19.01 8.23
CA ASP A 2 -10.00 19.12 7.55
C ASP A 2 -10.00 18.14 6.38
N SER A 3 -9.76 18.67 5.18
CA SER A 3 -9.64 17.86 4.00
C SER A 3 -8.43 16.94 4.17
N LEU A 4 -8.63 15.64 3.92
CA LEU A 4 -7.53 14.69 3.84
C LEU A 4 -6.45 15.26 2.91
N PRO A 5 -5.16 15.13 3.27
CA PRO A 5 -4.07 15.54 2.40
C PRO A 5 -4.30 15.01 0.98
N LYS A 6 -4.04 15.82 -0.05
CA LYS A 6 -4.34 15.50 -1.47
C LYS A 6 -3.77 14.17 -1.97
N HIS A 7 -2.83 13.58 -1.26
CA HIS A 7 -2.16 12.33 -1.60
C HIS A 7 -2.72 11.11 -0.86
N MET A 8 -3.75 11.32 -0.03
CA MET A 8 -4.45 10.26 0.68
C MET A 8 -5.78 9.95 -0.03
N VAL A 9 -6.15 8.67 -0.09
CA VAL A 9 -7.44 8.24 -0.64
C VAL A 9 -8.19 7.45 0.43
N HIS A 10 -9.40 7.90 0.76
CA HIS A 10 -10.24 7.23 1.74
C HIS A 10 -10.96 6.03 1.11
N LEU A 11 -10.74 4.85 1.71
CA LEU A 11 -11.31 3.58 1.28
C LEU A 11 -12.61 3.22 2.00
N ARG A 12 -12.99 3.97 3.05
CA ARG A 12 -14.09 3.74 4.03
C ARG A 12 -13.63 3.06 5.31
N ASP A 13 -14.44 3.20 6.37
CA ASP A 13 -14.24 2.59 7.69
C ASP A 13 -12.88 2.92 8.32
N GLY A 14 -12.41 4.15 8.10
CA GLY A 14 -11.09 4.58 8.56
C GLY A 14 -9.93 4.00 7.76
N LEU A 15 -10.16 3.18 6.73
CA LEU A 15 -9.11 2.76 5.81
C LEU A 15 -8.77 3.88 4.83
N PHE A 16 -7.48 4.05 4.60
CA PHE A 16 -6.97 4.96 3.59
C PHE A 16 -5.69 4.44 2.95
N THR A 17 -5.39 4.97 1.77
CA THR A 17 -4.08 4.82 1.15
C THR A 17 -3.24 6.06 1.36
N LEU A 18 -1.94 5.90 1.58
CA LEU A 18 -0.96 6.97 1.67
C LEU A 18 0.26 6.61 0.80
N VAL A 19 0.80 7.59 0.09
CA VAL A 19 2.08 7.43 -0.62
C VAL A 19 3.16 8.16 0.16
N ASN A 20 4.27 7.49 0.42
CA ASN A 20 5.43 8.09 1.04
C ASN A 20 6.68 7.84 0.18
N SER A 21 7.55 8.84 0.07
CA SER A 21 8.82 8.77 -0.65
C SER A 21 9.95 9.16 0.30
N PHE A 22 10.79 8.19 0.67
CA PHE A 22 11.94 8.40 1.55
C PHE A 22 13.18 7.71 0.98
N LEU A 23 14.32 8.42 0.97
CA LEU A 23 15.62 7.89 0.50
C LEU A 23 15.55 7.12 -0.84
N LYS A 24 14.91 7.71 -1.87
CA LYS A 24 14.72 7.11 -3.21
C LYS A 24 13.75 5.92 -3.27
N GLU A 25 13.15 5.54 -2.16
CA GLU A 25 12.13 4.49 -2.12
C GLU A 25 10.74 5.11 -1.98
N THR A 26 9.89 4.86 -2.97
CA THR A 26 8.47 5.22 -2.91
C THR A 26 7.64 4.00 -2.52
N ARG A 27 6.86 4.15 -1.46
CA ARG A 27 6.02 3.11 -0.88
C ARG A 27 4.57 3.57 -0.85
N VAL A 28 3.67 2.62 -1.07
CA VAL A 28 2.22 2.81 -0.93
C VAL A 28 1.78 2.05 0.30
N HIS A 29 1.13 2.78 1.20
CA HIS A 29 0.62 2.27 2.46
C HIS A 29 -0.90 2.15 2.36
N ILE A 30 -1.45 1.06 2.90
CA ILE A 30 -2.88 0.86 3.10
C ILE A 30 -3.06 0.66 4.59
N LEU A 31 -3.65 1.64 5.27
CA LEU A 31 -3.64 1.75 6.73
C LEU A 31 -5.06 1.95 7.26
N ILE A 32 -5.26 1.59 8.52
CA ILE A 32 -6.48 1.87 9.29
C ILE A 32 -6.17 3.04 10.24
N TYR A 33 -6.97 4.11 10.18
CA TYR A 33 -6.74 5.36 10.90
C TYR A 33 -6.67 5.24 12.42
N THR A 34 -7.35 4.26 13.01
CA THR A 34 -7.45 4.11 14.46
C THR A 34 -6.36 3.25 15.07
N THR A 35 -5.49 2.65 14.26
CA THR A 35 -4.57 1.59 14.68
C THR A 35 -3.26 1.74 13.91
N ASP A 36 -2.25 2.31 14.57
CA ASP A 36 -0.92 2.58 13.98
C ASP A 36 -0.20 1.29 13.50
N ASP A 37 -0.58 0.13 14.02
CA ASP A 37 0.03 -1.17 13.69
C ASP A 37 -0.73 -1.98 12.63
N ASP A 38 -1.95 -1.57 12.26
CA ASP A 38 -2.76 -2.32 11.29
C ASP A 38 -2.70 -1.66 9.90
N GLY A 39 -1.96 -2.33 9.02
CA GLY A 39 -1.83 -1.93 7.64
C GLY A 39 -0.73 -2.69 6.91
N VAL A 40 -0.57 -2.38 5.64
CA VAL A 40 0.51 -2.92 4.81
C VAL A 40 1.24 -1.80 4.11
N SER A 41 2.58 -1.90 4.09
CA SER A 41 3.43 -1.01 3.32
C SER A 41 4.06 -1.75 2.15
N LEU A 42 3.78 -1.33 0.93
CA LEU A 42 4.15 -2.03 -0.29
C LEU A 42 5.06 -1.16 -1.16
N LYS A 43 6.07 -1.78 -1.77
CA LYS A 43 6.83 -1.14 -2.85
C LYS A 43 5.91 -0.92 -4.05
N ARG A 44 6.18 0.12 -4.84
CA ARG A 44 5.37 0.50 -6.01
C ARG A 44 5.08 -0.67 -6.96
N GLU A 45 6.08 -1.48 -7.28
CA GLU A 45 5.91 -2.61 -8.18
C GLU A 45 5.01 -3.71 -7.59
N VAL A 46 5.13 -3.96 -6.28
CA VAL A 46 4.29 -4.93 -5.57
C VAL A 46 2.87 -4.42 -5.44
N TRP A 47 2.71 -3.12 -5.18
CA TRP A 47 1.42 -2.44 -5.15
C TRP A 47 0.67 -2.57 -6.49
N ARG A 48 1.37 -2.34 -7.61
CA ARG A 48 0.80 -2.52 -8.94
C ARG A 48 0.35 -3.96 -9.18
N SER A 49 1.18 -4.95 -8.85
CA SER A 49 0.83 -6.36 -8.98
C SER A 49 -0.37 -6.72 -8.10
N LEU A 50 -0.41 -6.22 -6.87
CA LEU A 50 -1.55 -6.41 -5.95
C LEU A 50 -2.87 -5.95 -6.57
N LEU A 51 -2.91 -4.75 -7.17
CA LEU A 51 -4.13 -4.23 -7.80
C LEU A 51 -4.61 -5.08 -8.96
N ILE A 52 -3.69 -5.55 -9.81
CA ILE A 52 -4.01 -6.43 -10.93
C ILE A 52 -4.58 -7.74 -10.41
N THR A 53 -3.95 -8.33 -9.38
CA THR A 53 -4.43 -9.56 -8.76
C THR A 53 -5.80 -9.35 -8.11
N LEU A 54 -5.99 -8.31 -7.30
CA LEU A 54 -7.25 -8.02 -6.61
C LEU A 54 -8.43 -7.88 -7.57
N ARG A 55 -8.23 -7.26 -8.74
CA ARG A 55 -9.28 -7.11 -9.76
C ARG A 55 -9.76 -8.46 -10.30
N ASN A 56 -8.88 -9.45 -10.33
CA ASN A 56 -9.15 -10.79 -10.87
C ASN A 56 -9.34 -11.84 -9.77
N PHE A 57 -9.26 -11.45 -8.49
CA PHE A 57 -9.27 -12.39 -7.38
C PHE A 57 -10.71 -12.80 -7.06
N PRO A 58 -11.05 -14.10 -7.10
CA PRO A 58 -12.40 -14.59 -6.83
C PRO A 58 -12.65 -14.51 -5.32
N SER A 59 -13.12 -13.35 -4.84
CA SER A 59 -13.29 -13.09 -3.40
C SER A 59 -14.38 -13.92 -2.71
N ARG A 60 -15.06 -14.82 -3.45
CA ARG A 60 -16.31 -15.44 -3.01
C ARG A 60 -16.44 -16.95 -3.24
N GLU A 61 -15.67 -17.54 -4.14
CA GLU A 61 -15.90 -18.91 -4.63
C GLU A 61 -15.06 -19.96 -3.90
N ASP A 62 -13.86 -19.60 -3.43
CA ASP A 62 -12.94 -20.51 -2.74
C ASP A 62 -12.40 -19.84 -1.45
N SER A 63 -12.83 -20.32 -0.28
CA SER A 63 -12.40 -19.77 1.01
C SER A 63 -10.92 -19.99 1.30
N ASP A 64 -10.31 -20.98 0.65
CA ASP A 64 -8.91 -21.38 0.88
C ASP A 64 -7.97 -20.80 -0.18
N ALA A 65 -8.50 -19.98 -1.09
CA ALA A 65 -7.71 -19.31 -2.11
C ALA A 65 -6.67 -18.37 -1.49
N VAL A 66 -5.40 -18.67 -1.76
CA VAL A 66 -4.25 -17.80 -1.45
C VAL A 66 -3.53 -17.48 -2.74
N TYR A 67 -3.24 -16.19 -2.97
CA TYR A 67 -2.42 -15.76 -4.09
C TYR A 67 -1.18 -15.03 -3.60
N VAL A 68 -0.02 -15.55 -3.99
CA VAL A 68 1.28 -14.95 -3.67
C VAL A 68 1.61 -13.92 -4.74
N ILE A 69 1.65 -12.64 -4.35
CA ILE A 69 2.01 -11.52 -5.23
C ILE A 69 3.52 -11.40 -5.36
N LYS A 70 4.22 -11.61 -4.25
CA LYS A 70 5.68 -11.67 -4.15
C LYS A 70 6.06 -12.55 -2.98
N LYS A 71 7.31 -13.02 -2.91
CA LYS A 71 7.83 -13.94 -1.86
C LYS A 71 7.34 -13.62 -0.44
N ASN A 72 7.16 -12.34 -0.11
CA ASN A 72 6.77 -11.87 1.21
C ASN A 72 5.42 -11.12 1.25
N VAL A 73 4.63 -11.17 0.18
CA VAL A 73 3.32 -10.51 0.10
C VAL A 73 2.30 -11.45 -0.55
N CYS A 74 1.20 -11.70 0.13
CA CYS A 74 0.10 -12.50 -0.38
C CYS A 74 -1.25 -11.83 -0.11
N ILE A 75 -2.26 -12.31 -0.84
CA ILE A 75 -3.66 -12.07 -0.54
C ILE A 75 -4.38 -13.39 -0.33
N PHE A 76 -5.41 -13.39 0.50
CA PHE A 76 -6.25 -14.55 0.71
C PHE A 76 -7.65 -14.12 1.16
N ASN A 77 -8.62 -14.98 0.90
CA ASN A 77 -9.99 -14.75 1.35
C ASN A 77 -10.07 -14.86 2.88
N ASN A 78 -10.81 -13.95 3.50
CA ASN A 78 -11.02 -13.95 4.95
C ASN A 78 -12.46 -13.55 5.25
N THR A 79 -13.10 -14.27 6.17
CA THR A 79 -14.46 -13.96 6.60
C THR A 79 -14.42 -13.50 8.05
N VAL A 80 -14.81 -12.25 8.28
CA VAL A 80 -14.82 -11.64 9.61
C VAL A 80 -16.23 -11.14 9.89
N TYR A 81 -16.83 -11.58 11.00
CA TYR A 81 -18.23 -11.26 11.36
C TYR A 81 -19.24 -11.52 10.22
N SER A 82 -19.11 -12.67 9.55
CA SER A 82 -19.96 -13.08 8.41
C SER A 82 -19.80 -12.23 7.14
N GLU A 83 -18.86 -11.29 7.11
CA GLU A 83 -18.54 -10.50 5.93
C GLU A 83 -17.30 -11.05 5.23
N LYS A 84 -17.45 -11.39 3.94
CA LYS A 84 -16.34 -11.84 3.09
C LYS A 84 -15.49 -10.65 2.66
N GLY A 85 -14.18 -10.77 2.83
CA GLY A 85 -13.19 -9.81 2.38
C GLY A 85 -11.90 -10.47 1.93
N VAL A 86 -10.94 -9.65 1.51
CA VAL A 86 -9.60 -10.08 1.12
C VAL A 86 -8.62 -9.52 2.12
N THR A 87 -7.84 -10.38 2.76
CA THR A 87 -6.72 -9.95 3.59
C THR A 87 -5.49 -9.81 2.72
N ILE A 88 -4.83 -8.66 2.80
CA ILE A 88 -3.48 -8.47 2.27
C ILE A 88 -2.52 -8.67 3.43
N GLN A 89 -1.53 -9.52 3.24
CA GLN A 89 -0.50 -9.78 4.24
C GLN A 89 0.89 -9.53 3.66
N ARG A 90 1.73 -8.83 4.42
CA ARG A 90 3.15 -8.68 4.16
C ARG A 90 3.97 -9.20 5.32
N LEU A 91 4.96 -10.03 5.01
CA LEU A 91 5.97 -10.51 5.93
C LEU A 91 7.27 -9.72 5.76
N PHE A 92 7.92 -9.39 6.86
CA PHE A 92 9.23 -8.74 6.84
C PHE A 92 10.02 -9.01 8.12
N GLN A 93 11.33 -8.85 8.07
CA GLN A 93 12.19 -8.96 9.25
C GLN A 93 12.46 -7.58 9.83
N ARG A 94 12.22 -7.39 11.14
CA ARG A 94 12.68 -6.21 11.87
C ARG A 94 14.06 -6.50 12.45
N LYS A 95 15.04 -5.64 12.12
CA LYS A 95 16.41 -5.78 12.66
C LYS A 95 16.42 -5.64 14.20
N GLU A 96 15.61 -4.72 14.70
CA GLU A 96 15.48 -4.39 16.13
C GLU A 96 14.85 -5.51 16.96
N SER A 97 14.15 -6.46 16.32
CA SER A 97 13.52 -7.60 17.01
C SER A 97 14.35 -8.88 16.97
N GLY A 98 15.64 -8.79 16.66
CA GLY A 98 16.52 -9.96 16.51
C GLY A 98 16.19 -10.78 15.26
N TYR A 99 15.87 -10.11 14.15
CA TYR A 99 15.48 -10.72 12.87
C TYR A 99 14.19 -11.56 12.93
N LYS A 100 13.35 -11.33 13.95
CA LYS A 100 12.02 -11.96 13.99
C LYS A 100 11.19 -11.52 12.79
N LEU A 101 10.47 -12.49 12.24
CA LEU A 101 9.47 -12.26 11.20
C LEU A 101 8.27 -11.55 11.82
N VAL A 102 7.90 -10.42 11.23
CA VAL A 102 6.76 -9.59 11.61
C VAL A 102 5.75 -9.59 10.47
N THR A 103 4.49 -9.57 10.84
CA THR A 103 3.36 -9.60 9.92
C THR A 103 2.65 -8.25 9.92
N GLU A 104 2.59 -7.63 8.75
CA GLU A 104 1.70 -6.52 8.42
C GLU A 104 0.46 -7.10 7.74
N LYS A 105 -0.74 -6.67 8.13
CA LYS A 105 -1.99 -7.15 7.54
C LYS A 105 -3.03 -6.06 7.43
N VAL A 106 -3.88 -6.14 6.40
CA VAL A 106 -5.09 -5.32 6.29
C VAL A 106 -6.20 -6.13 5.66
N LEU A 107 -7.42 -6.01 6.19
CA LEU A 107 -8.62 -6.61 5.62
C LEU A 107 -9.33 -5.60 4.74
N LEU A 108 -9.64 -5.97 3.50
CA LEU A 108 -10.42 -5.18 2.57
C LEU A 108 -11.77 -5.84 2.28
N LYS A 109 -12.85 -5.08 2.43
CA LYS A 109 -14.22 -5.46 2.09
C LYS A 109 -14.56 -5.06 0.64
N GLY A 110 -15.69 -5.53 0.13
CA GLY A 110 -16.02 -5.43 -1.30
C GLY A 110 -15.98 -4.00 -1.89
N ASP A 111 -16.56 -3.03 -1.21
CA ASP A 111 -16.55 -1.62 -1.66
C ASP A 111 -15.17 -0.97 -1.47
N GLN A 112 -14.44 -1.35 -0.43
CA GLN A 112 -13.06 -0.94 -0.17
C GLN A 112 -12.11 -1.43 -1.28
N ILE A 113 -12.25 -2.68 -1.74
CA ILE A 113 -11.50 -3.24 -2.89
C ILE A 113 -11.80 -2.44 -4.16
N THR A 114 -13.07 -2.15 -4.42
CA THR A 114 -13.48 -1.36 -5.60
C THR A 114 -12.85 0.03 -5.55
N ARG A 115 -12.97 0.73 -4.42
CA ARG A 115 -12.39 2.07 -4.21
C ARG A 115 -10.88 2.07 -4.38
N LEU A 116 -10.23 1.05 -3.84
CA LEU A 116 -8.80 0.86 -3.94
C LEU A 116 -8.36 0.68 -5.41
N CYS A 117 -9.06 -0.16 -6.17
CA CYS A 117 -8.81 -0.33 -7.61
C CYS A 117 -9.07 0.95 -8.41
N THR A 118 -10.14 1.70 -8.12
CA THR A 118 -10.44 2.97 -8.80
C THR A 118 -9.47 4.09 -8.44
N SER A 119 -8.83 4.01 -7.26
CA SER A 119 -7.84 4.99 -6.81
C SER A 119 -6.50 4.91 -7.55
N TYR A 120 -6.30 3.87 -8.39
CA TYR A 120 -5.04 3.62 -9.08
C TYR A 120 -4.48 4.84 -9.78
N SER A 121 -5.27 5.51 -10.64
CA SER A 121 -4.79 6.65 -11.42
C SER A 121 -4.35 7.81 -10.53
N HIS A 122 -5.09 8.06 -9.45
CA HIS A 122 -4.77 9.12 -8.50
C HIS A 122 -3.48 8.83 -7.72
N ILE A 123 -3.35 7.62 -7.19
CA ILE A 123 -2.14 7.18 -6.48
C ILE A 123 -0.94 7.14 -7.43
N PHE A 124 -1.14 6.68 -8.66
CA PHE A 124 -0.09 6.58 -9.67
C PHE A 124 0.46 7.95 -10.08
N GLU A 125 -0.42 8.93 -10.33
CA GLU A 125 0.02 10.30 -10.61
C GLU A 125 0.77 10.90 -9.42
N HIS A 126 0.30 10.66 -8.19
CA HIS A 126 1.03 11.15 -7.02
C HIS A 126 2.43 10.52 -6.88
N VAL A 127 2.54 9.21 -7.10
CA VAL A 127 3.84 8.50 -7.14
C VAL A 127 4.77 9.12 -8.20
N LYS A 128 4.26 9.44 -9.37
CA LYS A 128 5.02 10.07 -10.46
C LYS A 128 5.49 11.47 -10.07
N THR A 129 4.61 12.30 -9.52
CA THR A 129 4.96 13.65 -9.04
C THR A 129 6.04 13.58 -7.96
N SER A 130 5.90 12.71 -6.97
CA SER A 130 6.88 12.57 -5.88
C SER A 130 8.26 12.14 -6.37
N LEU A 131 8.33 11.22 -7.34
CA LEU A 131 9.59 10.82 -7.98
C LEU A 131 10.25 11.96 -8.75
N LEU A 132 9.47 12.75 -9.50
CA LEU A 132 9.95 13.90 -10.25
C LEU A 132 10.49 14.98 -9.31
N THR A 133 9.73 15.37 -8.28
CA THR A 133 10.14 16.37 -7.30
C THR A 133 11.43 15.97 -6.61
N TYR A 134 11.57 14.69 -6.22
CA TYR A 134 12.79 14.19 -5.61
C TYR A 134 13.99 14.28 -6.57
N THR A 135 13.83 13.80 -7.81
CA THR A 135 14.91 13.78 -8.82
C THR A 135 15.37 15.19 -9.17
N LEU A 136 14.43 16.13 -9.34
CA LEU A 136 14.74 17.54 -9.57
C LEU A 136 15.46 18.15 -8.37
N GLY A 137 14.99 17.87 -7.16
CA GLY A 137 15.63 18.35 -5.93
C GLY A 137 17.07 17.83 -5.77
N GLU A 138 17.33 16.56 -6.09
CA GLU A 138 18.70 16.03 -6.12
C GLU A 138 19.56 16.75 -7.17
N ARG A 139 19.03 16.93 -8.39
CA ARG A 139 19.76 17.60 -9.47
C ARG A 139 20.14 19.02 -9.10
N ILE A 140 19.19 19.80 -8.55
CA ILE A 140 19.43 21.18 -8.11
C ILE A 140 20.51 21.21 -7.01
N ARG A 141 20.41 20.36 -5.99
CA ARG A 141 21.41 20.28 -4.92
C ARG A 141 22.81 19.95 -5.46
N ASN A 142 22.89 19.06 -6.45
CA ASN A 142 24.16 18.69 -7.06
C ASN A 142 24.75 19.84 -7.89
N GLU A 143 23.93 20.60 -8.61
CA GLU A 143 24.40 21.80 -9.34
C GLU A 143 24.88 22.90 -8.38
N ILE A 144 24.14 23.15 -7.27
CA ILE A 144 24.59 24.12 -6.25
C ILE A 144 25.97 23.72 -5.69
N LYS A 145 26.17 22.44 -5.38
CA LYS A 145 27.46 21.91 -4.88
C LYS A 145 28.62 22.02 -5.86
N LYS A 146 28.37 22.16 -7.16
CA LYS A 146 29.44 22.35 -8.17
C LYS A 146 29.90 23.80 -8.23
N ILE A 147 29.08 24.73 -7.75
CA ILE A 147 29.31 26.18 -7.81
C ILE A 147 29.87 26.70 -6.47
N SER A 148 29.73 25.93 -5.39
CA SER A 148 30.37 26.13 -4.07
C SER A 148 31.74 25.46 -4.00
#